data_AF-A0A0J7I5C8-F1
#
_entry.id   AF-A0A0J7I5C8-F1
#
_cell.length_a   1.000
_cell.length_b   1.000
_cell.length_c   1.000
_cell.angle_alpha   90.00
_cell.angle_beta   90.00
_cell.angle_gamma   90.00
#
_symmetry.space_group_name_H-M   'P 1'
#
loop_
_entity.id
_entity.type
_entity.pdbx_description
1 polymer ?
#
loop_
_entity_poly.entity_id
_entity_poly.type
_entity_poly.pdbx_seq_one_letter_code
_entity_poly.pdbx_strand_id
1 'polypeptide(L)'
;MIRDKLFEYTLNTFIEGLENYDETVFRKQETPDCWSLAQLYAHIIIDTNWYFDQLESCFGNILNLDKNMEEKAKKMLLKNSFPDIKIKGDSYIPVNDSIFINATKKDLRLLLQRSRALWKRINNEDLSGKAEHPGFG
;
A
#
# COMPACT_ATOMS: atom_id res chain seq x y z
N MET A 1 -16.76 -4.67 15.53
CA MET A 1 -15.47 -4.86 14.84
C MET A 1 -15.56 -4.22 13.47
N ILE A 2 -14.93 -3.06 13.30
CA ILE A 2 -14.83 -2.38 12.02
C ILE A 2 -13.89 -3.20 11.13
N ARG A 3 -14.39 -3.68 10.00
CA ARG A 3 -13.56 -4.22 8.92
C ARG A 3 -13.72 -3.29 7.74
N ASP A 4 -12.62 -2.96 7.09
CA ASP A 4 -12.70 -2.24 5.84
C ASP A 4 -13.02 -3.22 4.70
N LYS A 5 -14.32 -3.41 4.48
CA LYS A 5 -14.84 -4.23 3.38
C LYS A 5 -14.41 -3.69 2.02
N LEU A 6 -14.19 -2.39 1.90
CA LEU A 6 -13.73 -1.78 0.65
C LEU A 6 -12.28 -2.18 0.40
N PHE A 7 -11.40 -2.08 1.40
CA PHE A 7 -10.01 -2.53 1.27
C PHE A 7 -9.91 -4.02 0.92
N GLU A 8 -10.66 -4.89 1.61
CA GLU A 8 -10.68 -6.33 1.28
C GLU A 8 -11.20 -6.58 -0.13
N TYR A 9 -12.27 -5.90 -0.54
CA TYR A 9 -12.81 -5.99 -1.90
C TYR A 9 -11.77 -5.56 -2.95
N THR A 10 -11.12 -4.41 -2.74
CA THR A 10 -10.07 -3.89 -3.63
C THR A 10 -8.92 -4.87 -3.80
N LEU A 11 -8.36 -5.40 -2.71
CA LEU A 11 -7.27 -6.39 -2.82
C LEU A 11 -7.71 -7.67 -3.55
N ASN A 12 -8.94 -8.15 -3.32
CA ASN A 12 -9.45 -9.32 -4.04
C ASN A 12 -9.59 -9.02 -5.55
N THR A 13 -10.05 -7.83 -5.94
CA THR A 13 -10.07 -7.43 -7.36
C THR A 13 -8.67 -7.49 -8.00
N PHE A 14 -7.63 -7.03 -7.29
CA PHE A 14 -6.26 -7.12 -7.79
C PHE A 14 -5.77 -8.58 -7.89
N ILE A 15 -6.11 -9.43 -6.91
CA ILE A 15 -5.74 -10.85 -6.90
C ILE A 15 -6.42 -11.60 -8.05
N GLU A 16 -7.73 -11.43 -8.20
CA GLU A 16 -8.53 -12.07 -9.26
C GLU A 16 -8.12 -11.57 -10.64
N GLY A 17 -7.75 -10.29 -10.75
CA GLY A 17 -7.22 -9.71 -11.99
C GLY A 17 -6.00 -10.46 -12.52
N LEU A 18 -5.11 -10.95 -11.64
CA LEU A 18 -3.91 -11.71 -12.02
C LEU A 18 -4.22 -13.10 -12.60
N GLU A 19 -5.45 -13.59 -12.54
CA GLU A 19 -5.83 -14.84 -13.21
C GLU A 19 -5.95 -14.68 -14.74
N ASN A 20 -5.97 -13.44 -15.24
CA ASN A 20 -6.13 -13.14 -16.67
C ASN A 20 -4.79 -13.02 -17.43
N TYR A 21 -3.65 -13.19 -16.76
CA TYR A 21 -2.34 -12.94 -17.35
C TYR A 21 -1.42 -14.15 -17.16
N ASP A 22 -0.59 -14.41 -18.17
CA ASP A 22 0.60 -15.25 -18.03
C ASP A 22 1.83 -14.40 -17.69
N GLU A 23 2.97 -15.05 -17.45
CA GLU A 23 4.22 -14.39 -17.09
C GLU A 23 4.70 -13.40 -18.16
N THR A 24 4.49 -13.73 -19.44
CA THR A 24 4.94 -12.90 -20.58
C THR A 24 4.16 -11.59 -20.63
N VAL A 25 2.84 -11.67 -20.53
CA VAL A 25 1.98 -10.47 -20.53
C VAL A 25 2.17 -9.66 -19.25
N PHE A 26 2.30 -10.34 -18.10
CA PHE A 26 2.50 -9.69 -16.80
C PHE A 26 3.77 -8.81 -16.78
N ARG A 27 4.85 -9.26 -17.42
CA ARG A 27 6.10 -8.49 -17.51
C ARG A 27 6.21 -7.65 -18.77
N LYS A 28 5.23 -7.67 -19.67
CA LYS A 28 5.32 -6.89 -20.89
C LYS A 28 5.43 -5.40 -20.55
N GLN A 29 6.43 -4.76 -21.14
CA GLN A 29 6.65 -3.33 -21.04
C GLN A 29 6.54 -2.72 -22.44
N GLU A 30 5.54 -1.88 -22.67
CA GLU A 30 5.26 -1.33 -24.01
C GLU A 30 6.30 -0.29 -24.44
N THR A 31 6.81 0.50 -23.48
CA THR A 31 7.88 1.49 -23.71
C THR A 31 8.82 1.54 -22.52
N PRO A 32 10.10 1.93 -22.71
CA PRO A 32 11.07 2.03 -21.61
C PRO A 32 10.63 2.93 -20.43
N ASP A 33 9.75 3.90 -20.69
CA ASP A 33 9.29 4.89 -19.69
C ASP A 33 8.02 4.47 -18.93
N CYS A 34 7.37 3.39 -19.34
CA CYS A 34 6.18 2.85 -18.68
C CYS A 34 6.52 1.68 -17.77
N TRP A 35 5.79 1.53 -16.67
CA TRP A 35 5.85 0.31 -15.87
C TRP A 35 5.14 -0.84 -16.57
N SER A 36 5.67 -2.05 -16.41
CA SER A 36 4.91 -3.28 -16.67
C SER A 36 3.82 -3.48 -15.61
N LEU A 37 2.89 -4.43 -15.85
CA LEU A 37 1.97 -4.86 -14.79
C LEU A 37 2.75 -5.40 -13.59
N ALA A 38 3.83 -6.15 -13.81
CA ALA A 38 4.66 -6.66 -12.73
C ALA A 38 5.20 -5.54 -11.82
N GLN A 39 5.72 -4.46 -12.41
CA GLN A 39 6.21 -3.31 -11.66
C GLN A 39 5.11 -2.54 -10.94
N LEU A 40 3.94 -2.38 -11.57
CA LEU A 40 2.77 -1.78 -10.90
C LEU A 40 2.36 -2.59 -9.66
N TYR A 41 2.23 -3.91 -9.79
CA TYR A 41 1.85 -4.77 -8.67
C TYR A 41 2.93 -4.79 -7.58
N ALA A 42 4.22 -4.79 -7.94
CA ALA A 42 5.30 -4.69 -6.98
C ALA A 42 5.24 -3.37 -6.20
N HIS A 43 4.98 -2.25 -6.88
CA HIS A 43 4.80 -0.95 -6.22
C HIS A 43 3.65 -0.99 -5.21
N ILE A 44 2.48 -1.49 -5.61
CA ILE A 44 1.31 -1.63 -4.72
C ILE A 44 1.68 -2.45 -3.47
N ILE A 45 2.40 -3.56 -3.65
CA ILE A 45 2.78 -4.45 -2.55
C ILE A 45 3.77 -3.77 -1.59
N ILE A 46 4.81 -3.13 -2.14
CA ILE A 46 5.87 -2.47 -1.35
C ILE A 46 5.27 -1.32 -0.53
N ASP A 47 4.53 -0.43 -1.17
CA ASP A 47 3.97 0.73 -0.50
C ASP A 47 2.92 0.31 0.54
N THR A 48 2.06 -0.66 0.24
CA THR A 48 1.08 -1.16 1.21
C THR A 48 1.76 -1.74 2.45
N ASN A 49 2.85 -2.51 2.28
CA ASN A 49 3.62 -3.01 3.41
C ASN A 49 4.25 -1.87 4.22
N TRP A 50 4.79 -0.85 3.57
CA TRP A 50 5.35 0.30 4.29
C TRP A 50 4.28 1.00 5.14
N TYR A 51 3.07 1.21 4.61
CA TYR A 51 1.96 1.78 5.39
C TYR A 51 1.52 0.85 6.53
N PHE A 52 1.53 -0.46 6.33
CA PHE A 52 1.27 -1.43 7.39
C PHE A 52 2.33 -1.37 8.49
N ASP A 53 3.61 -1.20 8.14
CA ASP A 53 4.68 -1.00 9.12
C ASP A 53 4.45 0.29 9.92
N GLN A 54 3.99 1.37 9.27
CA GLN A 54 3.66 2.62 9.95
C GLN A 54 2.49 2.44 10.92
N LEU A 55 1.43 1.74 10.52
CA LEU A 55 0.32 1.41 11.42
C LEU A 55 0.80 0.60 12.62
N GLU A 56 1.63 -0.40 12.38
CA GLU A 56 2.19 -1.23 13.46
C GLU A 56 3.03 -0.42 14.45
N SER A 57 3.78 0.56 13.96
CA SER A 57 4.59 1.46 14.80
C SER A 57 3.75 2.39 15.69
N CYS A 58 2.48 2.65 15.34
CA CYS A 58 1.60 3.51 16.13
C CYS A 58 1.07 2.81 17.38
N PHE A 59 0.99 1.49 17.37
CA PHE A 59 0.36 0.71 18.42
C PHE A 59 1.16 0.72 19.74
N GLY A 60 0.44 0.76 20.86
CA GLY A 60 1.01 0.64 22.21
C GLY A 60 1.91 1.79 22.68
N ASN A 61 1.88 2.96 22.02
CA ASN A 61 2.65 4.13 22.42
C ASN A 61 1.90 5.45 22.14
N ILE A 62 2.48 6.57 22.58
CA ILE A 62 1.93 7.93 22.42
C ILE A 62 2.84 8.84 21.60
N LEU A 63 3.71 8.26 20.77
CA LEU A 63 4.66 9.03 19.97
C LEU A 63 3.91 9.96 19.02
N ASN A 64 4.46 11.17 18.86
CA ASN A 64 3.98 12.20 17.93
C ASN A 64 2.52 12.66 18.13
N LEU A 65 1.88 12.38 19.27
CA LEU A 65 0.51 12.87 19.53
C LEU A 65 0.43 14.40 19.50
N ASP A 66 1.49 15.10 19.90
CA ASP A 66 1.64 16.57 19.86
C ASP A 66 1.89 17.12 18.44
N LYS A 67 2.25 16.26 17.48
CA LYS A 67 2.51 16.64 16.10
C LYS A 67 1.24 16.71 15.27
N ASN A 68 1.27 17.57 14.26
CA ASN A 68 0.20 17.75 13.30
C ASN A 68 0.69 17.41 11.90
N MET A 69 -0.15 16.70 11.15
CA MET A 69 0.02 16.50 9.72
C MET A 69 0.07 17.85 8.98
N GLU A 70 0.83 17.92 7.89
CA GLU A 70 0.87 19.13 7.07
C GLU A 70 -0.50 19.46 6.46
N GLU A 71 -0.81 20.75 6.36
CA GLU A 71 -2.11 21.22 5.81
C GLU A 71 -2.37 20.74 4.38
N LYS A 72 -1.32 20.57 3.56
CA LYS A 72 -1.46 20.04 2.20
C LYS A 72 -1.95 18.59 2.20
N ALA A 73 -1.43 17.78 3.12
CA ALA A 73 -1.80 16.38 3.26
C ALA A 73 -3.20 16.22 3.85
N LYS A 74 -3.56 17.03 4.87
CA LYS A 74 -4.94 17.07 5.39
C LYS A 74 -5.96 17.37 4.28
N LYS A 75 -5.70 18.38 3.45
CA LYS A 75 -6.58 18.74 2.32
C LYS A 75 -6.67 17.62 1.28
N MET A 76 -5.56 16.93 1.00
CA MET A 76 -5.52 15.80 0.07
C MET A 76 -6.40 14.64 0.57
N LEU A 77 -6.21 14.23 1.82
CA LEU A 77 -6.97 13.13 2.43
C LEU A 77 -8.46 13.46 2.56
N LEU A 78 -8.81 14.68 2.98
CA LEU A 78 -10.21 15.13 3.08
C LEU A 78 -10.94 15.12 1.73
N LYS A 79 -10.22 15.35 0.63
CA LYS A 79 -10.79 15.30 -0.73
C LYS A 79 -10.84 13.89 -1.31
N ASN A 80 -10.27 12.90 -0.62
CA ASN A 80 -10.09 11.55 -1.13
C ASN A 80 -9.47 11.53 -2.54
N SER A 81 -8.52 12.44 -2.79
CA SER A 81 -7.93 12.66 -4.11
C SER A 81 -6.44 12.91 -3.99
N PHE A 82 -5.63 12.17 -4.75
CA PHE A 82 -4.23 12.52 -4.95
C PHE A 82 -4.13 13.61 -6.03
N PRO A 83 -3.16 14.54 -5.92
CA PRO A 83 -2.90 15.50 -6.98
C PRO A 83 -2.50 14.76 -8.27
N ASP A 84 -2.98 15.25 -9.41
CA ASP A 84 -2.57 14.77 -10.74
C ASP A 84 -1.19 15.32 -11.10
N ILE A 85 -0.20 14.95 -10.29
CA ILE A 85 1.21 15.28 -10.46
C ILE A 85 2.01 14.02 -10.24
N LYS A 86 3.11 13.87 -10.99
CA LYS A 86 4.08 12.82 -10.70
C LYS A 86 4.78 13.15 -9.39
N ILE A 87 4.37 12.50 -8.30
CA ILE A 87 5.08 12.58 -7.03
C ILE A 87 6.41 11.85 -7.23
N LYS A 88 7.52 12.61 -7.26
CA LYS A 88 8.86 12.01 -7.24
C LYS A 88 9.09 11.46 -5.84
N GLY A 89 9.15 10.14 -5.73
CA GLY A 89 9.57 9.43 -4.54
C GLY A 89 10.75 8.53 -4.86
N ASP A 90 11.55 8.21 -3.84
CA ASP A 90 12.65 7.25 -3.94
C ASP A 90 12.17 5.79 -3.80
N SER A 91 10.89 5.53 -4.09
CA SER A 91 10.32 4.18 -4.00
C SER A 91 11.07 3.26 -4.95
N TYR A 92 11.88 2.38 -4.37
CA TYR A 92 12.57 1.33 -5.11
C TYR A 92 11.53 0.43 -5.76
N ILE A 93 11.51 0.42 -7.10
CA ILE A 93 10.75 -0.55 -7.88
C ILE A 93 11.73 -1.63 -8.36
N PRO A 94 11.51 -2.92 -8.03
CA PRO A 94 12.39 -3.98 -8.49
C PRO A 94 12.48 -4.03 -10.02
N VAL A 95 13.61 -4.53 -10.52
CA VAL A 95 13.76 -4.78 -11.95
C VAL A 95 12.69 -5.76 -12.41
N ASN A 96 12.10 -5.50 -13.58
CA ASN A 96 10.95 -6.24 -14.09
C ASN A 96 11.21 -7.76 -14.15
N ASP A 97 12.44 -8.17 -14.47
CA ASP A 97 12.88 -9.57 -14.55
C ASP A 97 12.97 -10.30 -13.19
N SER A 98 12.80 -9.58 -12.07
CA SER A 98 12.77 -10.17 -10.72
C SER A 98 11.36 -10.43 -10.18
N ILE A 99 10.29 -10.01 -10.87
CA ILE A 99 8.92 -10.00 -10.33
C ILE A 99 8.04 -11.06 -10.98
N PHE A 100 7.73 -12.14 -10.25
CA PHE A 100 6.99 -13.31 -10.77
C PHE A 100 5.50 -13.29 -10.42
N ILE A 101 4.63 -13.65 -11.37
CA ILE A 101 3.16 -13.54 -11.16
C ILE A 101 2.69 -14.38 -9.97
N ASN A 102 3.25 -15.58 -9.79
CA ASN A 102 2.89 -16.47 -8.68
C ASN A 102 3.38 -15.94 -7.32
N ALA A 103 4.54 -15.29 -7.29
CA ALA A 103 5.04 -14.63 -6.09
C ALA A 103 4.15 -13.41 -5.75
N THR A 104 3.83 -12.59 -6.75
CA THR A 104 2.90 -11.45 -6.60
C THR A 104 1.53 -11.88 -6.07
N LYS A 105 0.92 -12.96 -6.60
CA LYS A 105 -0.34 -13.51 -6.08
C LYS A 105 -0.22 -13.90 -4.60
N LYS A 106 0.89 -14.53 -4.22
CA LYS A 106 1.16 -14.93 -2.83
C LYS A 106 1.28 -13.70 -1.93
N ASP A 107 2.01 -12.67 -2.36
CA ASP A 107 2.26 -11.47 -1.58
C ASP A 107 0.97 -10.65 -1.37
N LEU A 108 0.10 -10.54 -2.39
CA LEU A 108 -1.21 -9.92 -2.22
C LEU A 108 -2.09 -10.67 -1.21
N ARG A 109 -2.06 -12.01 -1.22
CA ARG A 109 -2.79 -12.81 -0.22
C ARG A 109 -2.22 -12.61 1.19
N LEU A 110 -0.91 -12.44 1.32
CA LEU A 110 -0.26 -12.09 2.60
C LEU A 110 -0.69 -10.69 3.06
N LEU A 111 -0.78 -9.70 2.17
CA LEU A 111 -1.32 -8.38 2.49
C LEU A 111 -2.77 -8.45 2.99
N LEU A 112 -3.61 -9.26 2.36
CA LEU A 112 -4.99 -9.46 2.82
C LEU A 112 -5.06 -10.10 4.22
N GLN A 113 -4.15 -11.02 4.54
CA GLN A 113 -4.07 -11.60 5.88
C GLN A 113 -3.56 -10.58 6.91
N ARG A 114 -2.51 -9.84 6.55
CA ARG A 114 -1.93 -8.79 7.40
C ARG A 114 -2.93 -7.68 7.69
N SER A 115 -3.69 -7.23 6.68
CA SER A 115 -4.73 -6.21 6.86
C SER A 115 -5.80 -6.64 7.87
N ARG A 116 -6.26 -7.89 7.82
CA ARG A 116 -7.23 -8.43 8.79
C ARG A 116 -6.67 -8.43 10.21
N ALA A 117 -5.39 -8.75 10.38
CA ALA A 117 -4.73 -8.69 11.68
C ALA A 117 -4.63 -7.24 12.19
N LEU A 118 -4.24 -6.30 11.32
CA LEU A 118 -4.16 -4.87 11.66
C LEU A 118 -5.52 -4.30 12.04
N TRP A 119 -6.56 -4.58 11.25
CA TRP A 119 -7.93 -4.15 11.59
C TRP A 119 -8.37 -4.69 12.95
N LYS A 120 -8.04 -5.94 13.28
CA LYS A 120 -8.33 -6.49 14.61
C LYS A 120 -7.60 -5.70 15.71
N ARG A 121 -6.35 -5.30 15.51
CA ARG A 121 -5.59 -4.48 16.47
C ARG A 121 -6.18 -3.08 16.62
N ILE A 122 -6.46 -2.40 15.50
CA ILE A 122 -7.09 -1.06 15.48
C ILE A 122 -8.38 -1.04 16.30
N ASN A 123 -9.18 -2.11 16.27
CA ASN A 123 -10.43 -2.18 17.03
C ASN A 123 -10.27 -2.47 18.53
N ASN A 124 -9.09 -2.95 18.97
CA ASN A 124 -8.89 -3.49 20.32
C ASN A 124 -7.83 -2.74 21.12
N GLU A 125 -7.03 -1.88 20.49
CA GLU A 125 -5.99 -1.11 21.18
C GLU A 125 -6.52 0.27 21.59
N ASP A 126 -6.43 0.57 22.88
CA ASP A 126 -6.86 1.85 23.44
C ASP A 126 -5.76 2.93 23.40
N LEU A 127 -4.53 2.54 23.04
CA LEU A 127 -3.38 3.42 22.99
C LEU A 127 -2.73 3.36 21.60
N SER A 128 -2.73 4.49 20.90
CA SER A 128 -2.09 4.60 19.58
C SER A 128 -1.50 5.99 19.37
N GLY A 129 -0.23 6.02 18.98
CA GLY A 129 0.52 7.22 18.59
C GLY A 129 0.29 7.58 17.13
N LYS A 130 1.22 8.34 16.55
CA LYS A 130 1.25 8.69 15.12
C LYS A 130 2.62 8.37 14.51
N ALA A 131 2.63 7.90 13.28
CA ALA A 131 3.83 7.79 12.45
C ALA A 131 4.00 9.05 11.61
N GLU A 132 5.24 9.52 11.45
CA GLU A 132 5.57 10.65 10.59
C GLU A 132 5.68 10.17 9.14
N HIS A 133 4.98 10.83 8.21
CA HIS A 133 5.08 10.50 6.80
C HIS A 133 6.10 11.44 6.11
N PRO A 134 7.13 10.91 5.42
CA PRO A 134 8.23 11.72 4.88
C PRO A 134 7.81 12.89 3.98
N GLY A 135 6.70 12.76 3.26
CA GLY A 135 6.15 13.81 2.38
C GLY A 135 4.96 14.59 2.94
N PHE A 136 4.34 14.14 4.04
CA PHE A 136 3.04 14.63 4.51
C PHE A 136 3.03 15.13 5.96
N GLY A 137 4.09 14.88 6.73
CA GLY A 137 4.10 15.13 8.16
C GLY A 137 3.29 14.09 8.89
#